data_AF-A0A2I0JIA3-F1
#
_entry.id   AF-A0A2I0JIA3-F1
#
_cell.length_a   1.000
_cell.length_b   1.000
_cell.length_c   1.000
_cell.angle_alpha   90.00
_cell.angle_beta   90.00
_cell.angle_gamma   90.00
#
_symmetry.space_group_name_H-M   'P 1'
#
loop_
_entity.id
_entity.type
_entity.pdbx_description
1 polymer ?
#
loop_
_entity_poly.entity_id
_entity_poly.type
_entity_poly.pdbx_seq_one_letter_code
_entity_poly.pdbx_strand_id
1 'polypeptide(L)'
;MASNGASTRAGDAENSLEKIKRQLATGSGRNLLQGPLLKRSETLRKWNERWVILDPTTGRMEYKIRRNEPAVKGTIIFDANSTITISPVNFQ
;
A
#
# COMPACT_ATOMS: atom_id res chain seq x y z
N MET A 1 -21.54 -16.11 28.10
CA MET A 1 -20.33 -16.95 27.92
C MET A 1 -20.41 -17.65 26.58
N ALA A 2 -19.30 -17.64 25.84
CA ALA A 2 -18.89 -18.49 24.71
C ALA A 2 -18.24 -17.61 23.63
N SER A 3 -16.94 -17.46 23.79
CA SER A 3 -15.97 -16.98 22.82
C SER A 3 -15.94 -17.89 21.59
N ASN A 4 -15.54 -17.30 20.46
CA ASN A 4 -14.69 -17.88 19.39
C ASN A 4 -15.16 -17.44 18.00
N GLY A 5 -15.07 -16.13 17.74
CA GLY A 5 -14.87 -15.61 16.39
C GLY A 5 -13.40 -15.35 16.18
N ALA A 6 -12.56 -16.39 16.15
CA ALA A 6 -11.17 -16.23 15.75
C ALA A 6 -11.18 -15.63 14.33
N SER A 7 -10.60 -14.45 14.19
CA SER A 7 -10.54 -13.66 12.96
C SER A 7 -9.98 -14.51 11.83
N THR A 8 -10.87 -15.06 10.99
CA THR A 8 -10.51 -15.77 9.75
C THR A 8 -9.63 -14.90 8.84
N ARG A 9 -9.70 -13.57 8.99
CA ARG A 9 -9.10 -12.57 8.10
C ARG A 9 -7.73 -12.06 8.53
N ALA A 10 -7.37 -12.20 9.81
CA ALA A 10 -5.98 -12.01 10.23
C ALA A 10 -5.11 -13.04 9.51
N GLY A 11 -5.54 -14.32 9.53
CA GLY A 11 -4.91 -15.40 8.77
C GLY A 11 -4.73 -15.08 7.28
N ASP A 12 -5.70 -14.42 6.64
CA ASP A 12 -5.62 -14.02 5.22
C ASP A 12 -4.60 -12.89 4.98
N ALA A 13 -4.52 -11.91 5.88
CA ALA A 13 -3.53 -10.83 5.82
C ALA A 13 -2.11 -11.37 6.08
N GLU A 14 -1.94 -12.21 7.09
CA GLU A 14 -0.69 -12.93 7.35
C GLU A 14 -0.27 -13.79 6.15
N ASN A 15 -1.20 -14.53 5.53
CA ASN A 15 -0.89 -15.36 4.35
C ASN A 15 -0.51 -14.50 3.14
N SER A 16 -1.19 -13.36 2.95
CA SER A 16 -0.84 -12.38 1.92
C SER A 16 0.55 -11.78 2.15
N LEU A 17 0.88 -11.46 3.40
CA LEU A 17 2.20 -10.98 3.80
C LEU A 17 3.28 -12.03 3.52
N GLU A 18 3.06 -13.29 3.90
CA GLU A 18 4.00 -14.38 3.63
C GLU A 18 4.17 -14.64 2.13
N LYS A 19 3.11 -14.49 1.33
CA LYS A 19 3.18 -14.55 -0.13
C LYS A 19 4.01 -13.41 -0.69
N ILE A 20 3.83 -12.18 -0.20
CA ILE A 20 4.63 -11.01 -0.59
C ILE A 20 6.10 -11.23 -0.21
N LYS A 21 6.41 -11.64 1.02
CA LYS A 21 7.77 -11.95 1.46
C LYS A 21 8.47 -12.95 0.54
N ARG A 22 7.78 -14.04 0.17
CA ARG A 22 8.31 -15.03 -0.80
C ARG A 22 8.55 -14.43 -2.19
N GLN A 23 7.65 -13.59 -2.67
CA GLN A 23 7.82 -12.89 -3.95
C GLN A 23 8.99 -11.91 -3.94
N LEU A 24 9.29 -11.29 -2.80
CA LEU A 24 10.44 -10.41 -2.64
C LEU A 24 11.75 -11.17 -2.55
N ALA A 25 11.77 -12.28 -1.81
CA ALA A 25 12.95 -13.14 -1.67
C ALA A 25 13.39 -13.77 -3.00
N THR A 26 12.46 -13.96 -3.94
CA THR A 26 12.74 -14.56 -5.26
C THR A 26 13.32 -13.57 -6.28
N GLY A 27 13.48 -12.28 -5.94
CA GLY A 27 14.16 -11.30 -6.79
C GLY A 27 13.48 -11.03 -8.13
N SER A 28 12.23 -11.44 -8.31
CA SER A 28 11.45 -11.13 -9.51
C SER A 28 11.04 -9.67 -9.47
N GLY A 29 11.95 -8.78 -9.91
CA GLY A 29 11.75 -7.32 -10.03
C GLY A 29 10.63 -6.89 -10.99
N ARG A 30 9.74 -7.82 -11.37
CA ARG A 30 8.57 -7.60 -12.23
C ARG A 30 7.29 -7.27 -11.45
N ASN A 31 7.30 -7.34 -10.13
CA ASN A 31 6.11 -7.15 -9.32
C ASN A 31 6.10 -5.79 -8.61
N LEU A 32 6.25 -4.70 -9.38
CA LEU A 32 5.90 -3.37 -8.85
C LEU A 32 4.43 -3.43 -8.41
N LEU A 33 4.19 -3.15 -7.12
CA LEU A 33 2.84 -3.08 -6.60
C LEU A 33 2.28 -1.74 -7.05
N GLN A 34 1.28 -1.76 -7.93
CA GLN A 34 0.74 -0.55 -8.52
C GLN A 34 -0.78 -0.57 -8.56
N GLY A 35 -1.38 0.59 -8.39
CA GLY A 35 -2.84 0.72 -8.37
C GLY A 35 -3.33 2.11 -8.04
N PRO A 36 -4.64 2.36 -8.20
CA PRO A 36 -5.25 3.61 -7.79
C PRO A 36 -5.34 3.67 -6.26
N LEU A 37 -4.91 4.79 -5.67
CA LEU A 37 -5.10 5.10 -4.25
C LEU A 37 -5.52 6.54 -4.07
N LEU A 38 -6.33 6.80 -3.05
CA LEU A 38 -6.64 8.16 -2.62
C LEU A 38 -5.44 8.74 -1.86
N LYS A 39 -4.93 9.86 -2.35
CA LYS A 39 -3.88 10.65 -1.69
C LYS A 39 -4.40 12.04 -1.39
N ARG A 40 -4.24 12.47 -0.14
CA ARG A 40 -4.51 13.86 0.26
C ARG A 40 -3.42 14.78 -0.29
N SER A 41 -3.81 15.86 -0.96
CA SER A 41 -2.87 16.90 -1.33
C SER A 41 -2.39 17.64 -0.09
N GLU A 42 -1.12 18.04 -0.10
CA GLU A 42 -0.53 18.76 1.02
C GLU A 42 -1.10 20.18 1.14
N THR A 43 -1.15 20.91 0.02
CA THR A 43 -1.62 22.30 -0.04
C THR A 43 -3.13 22.41 0.09
N LEU A 44 -3.88 21.76 -0.81
CA LEU A 44 -5.34 21.91 -0.88
C LEU A 44 -6.09 21.01 0.12
N ARG A 45 -5.39 20.14 0.86
CA ARG A 45 -5.97 19.22 1.84
C ARG A 45 -7.10 18.32 1.30
N LYS A 46 -7.16 18.15 -0.03
CA LYS A 46 -8.19 17.41 -0.77
C LYS A 46 -7.71 16.02 -1.12
N TRP A 47 -8.56 15.01 -0.92
CA TRP A 47 -8.31 13.65 -1.40
C TRP A 47 -8.49 13.58 -2.91
N ASN A 48 -7.49 13.03 -3.59
CA ASN A 48 -7.55 12.80 -5.02
C ASN A 48 -7.04 11.40 -5.32
N GLU A 49 -7.63 10.75 -6.32
CA GLU A 49 -7.08 9.52 -6.84
C GLU A 49 -5.72 9.77 -7.50
N ARG A 50 -4.76 8.89 -7.23
CA ARG A 50 -3.44 8.85 -7.84
C ARG A 50 -3.10 7.42 -8.19
N TRP A 51 -2.38 7.24 -9.29
CA TRP A 51 -1.78 5.95 -9.60
C TRP A 51 -0.48 5.83 -8.81
N VAL A 52 -0.49 4.95 -7.82
CA VAL A 52 0.67 4.72 -6.96
C VAL A 52 1.46 3.53 -7.48
N ILE A 53 2.77 3.62 -7.36
CA ILE A 53 3.72 2.58 -7.71
C ILE A 53 4.62 2.40 -6.49
N LEU A 54 4.65 1.20 -5.92
CA LEU A 54 5.55 0.79 -4.87
C LEU A 54 6.56 -0.19 -5.46
N ASP A 55 7.84 0.20 -5.41
CA ASP A 55 8.94 -0.72 -5.57
C ASP A 55 9.17 -1.42 -4.22
N PRO A 56 8.85 -2.71 -4.13
CA PRO A 56 8.90 -3.40 -2.85
C PRO A 56 10.32 -3.85 -2.47
N THR A 57 11.30 -3.74 -3.39
CA THR A 57 12.71 -4.00 -3.09
C THR A 57 13.37 -2.80 -2.41
N THR A 58 13.04 -1.59 -2.84
CA THR A 58 13.59 -0.36 -2.27
C THR A 58 12.67 0.30 -1.24
N GLY A 59 11.40 -0.11 -1.18
CA GLY A 59 10.37 0.57 -0.41
C GLY A 59 9.95 1.92 -1.02
N ARG A 60 10.48 2.29 -2.19
CA ARG A 60 10.19 3.56 -2.83
C ARG A 60 8.75 3.57 -3.33
N MET A 61 7.99 4.53 -2.84
CA MET A 61 6.60 4.71 -3.21
C MET A 61 6.46 6.02 -3.99
N GLU A 62 6.04 5.92 -5.25
CA GLU A 62 5.85 7.03 -6.16
C GLU A 62 4.38 7.15 -6.55
N TYR A 63 3.97 8.34 -7.00
CA TYR A 63 2.63 8.51 -7.52
C TYR A 63 2.59 9.40 -8.76
N LYS A 64 1.64 9.07 -9.64
CA LYS A 64 1.33 9.77 -10.88
C LYS A 64 -0.08 10.30 -10.83
N ILE A 65 -0.40 11.25 -11.72
CA ILE A 65 -1.79 11.73 -11.85
C ILE A 65 -2.67 10.60 -12.40
N ARG A 66 -2.17 9.81 -13.36
CA ARG A 66 -2.84 8.67 -13.99
C ARG A 66 -1.85 7.54 -14.28
N ARG A 67 -2.35 6.34 -14.57
CA ARG A 67 -1.52 5.15 -14.88
C ARG A 67 -0.53 5.37 -16.02
N ASN A 68 -1.00 5.96 -17.11
CA ASN A 68 -0.22 6.11 -18.36
C ASN A 68 0.56 7.43 -18.41
N GLU A 69 0.58 8.20 -17.32
CA GLU A 69 1.34 9.44 -17.27
C GLU A 69 2.84 9.11 -17.34
N PRO A 70 3.62 9.74 -18.24
CA PRO A 70 5.05 9.46 -18.31
C PRO A 70 5.77 10.00 -17.06
N ALA A 71 5.36 11.17 -16.58
CA ALA A 71 5.99 11.86 -15.45
C ALA A 71 5.48 11.36 -14.10
N VAL A 72 6.41 11.16 -13.16
CA VAL A 72 6.10 10.98 -11.74
C VAL A 72 5.71 12.34 -11.16
N LYS A 73 4.57 12.39 -10.44
CA LYS A 73 4.08 13.62 -9.80
C LYS A 73 4.77 13.89 -8.47
N GLY A 74 5.20 12.84 -7.77
CA GLY A 74 5.95 12.93 -6.53
C GLY A 74 6.14 11.57 -5.87
N THR A 75 6.76 11.58 -4.70
CA THR A 75 6.99 10.40 -3.87
C THR A 75 6.19 10.46 -2.57
N ILE A 76 5.91 9.30 -1.98
CA ILE A 76 5.42 9.15 -0.62
C ILE A 76 6.61 8.72 0.20
N ILE A 77 6.97 9.54 1.19
CA ILE A 77 8.12 9.30 2.06
C ILE A 77 7.59 8.76 3.38
N PHE A 78 8.15 7.64 3.82
CA PHE A 78 7.97 7.13 5.17
C PHE A 78 9.25 7.45 5.95
N ASP A 79 9.08 8.12 7.07
CA ASP A 79 10.14 8.44 8.03
C ASP A 79 9.75 7.96 9.43
N ALA A 80 10.61 8.23 10.42
CA ALA A 80 10.36 7.83 11.81
C ALA A 80 9.11 8.47 12.44
N ASN A 81 8.57 9.54 11.85
CA ASN A 81 7.38 10.24 12.33
C ASN A 81 6.10 9.80 11.60
N SER A 82 6.21 8.86 10.67
CA SER A 82 5.10 8.42 9.84
C SER A 82 4.20 7.43 10.61
N THR A 83 2.90 7.72 10.65
CA THR A 83 1.91 6.82 11.24
C THR A 83 1.24 5.98 10.15
N ILE A 84 1.35 4.66 10.25
CA ILE A 84 0.62 3.71 9.40
C ILE A 84 -0.51 3.11 10.24
N THR A 85 -1.74 3.28 9.79
CA THR A 85 -2.92 2.73 10.47
C THR A 85 -3.75 1.87 9.53
N ILE A 86 -4.34 0.82 10.08
CA ILE A 86 -5.35 0.01 9.40
C ILE A 86 -6.69 0.73 9.56
N SER A 87 -7.40 0.96 8.45
CA SER A 87 -8.72 1.58 8.50
C SER A 87 -9.69 0.68 9.29
N PRO A 88 -10.36 1.20 10.34
CA PRO A 88 -11.28 0.41 11.16
C PRO A 88 -12.55 -0.01 10.40
N VAL A 89 -12.82 0.58 9.24
CA VAL A 89 -14.06 0.38 8.47
C VAL A 89 -13.88 -0.49 7.23
N ASN A 90 -12.65 -0.78 6.79
CA ASN A 90 -12.41 -1.49 5.52
C ASN A 90 -12.40 -3.03 5.66
N PHE A 91 -12.63 -3.58 6.86
CA PHE A 91 -12.48 -5.00 7.14
C PHE A 91 -13.67 -5.65 7.89
N GLN A 92 -14.87 -5.04 7.83
CA GLN A 92 -16.13 -5.67 8.30
C GLN A 92 -16.62 -6.75 7.33
#